data_AF-A0ABC8JKP7-F1
#
_entry.id   AF-A0ABC8JKP7-F1
#
_cell.length_a   1.000
_cell.length_b   1.000
_cell.length_c   1.000
_cell.angle_alpha   90.00
_cell.angle_beta   90.00
_cell.angle_gamma   90.00
#
_symmetry.space_group_name_H-M   'P 1'
#
loop_
_entity.id
_entity.type
_entity.pdbx_description
1 polymer ?
#
loop_
_entity_poly.entity_id
_entity_poly.type
_entity_poly.pdbx_seq_one_letter_code
_entity_poly.pdbx_strand_id
1 'polypeptide(L)'
;MVPGKRFDRYHELGQHAFGEKLGLWIVVPQQLIVEVGVNIVYMVTGGKSLKKIHDLLCTDCKEIRTSFWIMIFASVHFVLSHLPNFNSISGVSLAAAVMSLSYSTIAWGASVKKGVQPDVDYTFRATTSSGKVFNFMNALGDVAFAYAGHNVVLEIQATIPSTPEKPSKIPMWKGV
;
A
#
# COMPACT_ATOMS: atom_id res chain seq x y z
N MET A 1 23.66 -2.70 -14.64
CA MET A 1 22.83 -3.29 -15.71
C MET A 1 23.63 -4.41 -16.35
N VAL A 2 23.11 -5.64 -16.41
CA VAL A 2 23.72 -6.72 -17.20
C VAL A 2 23.36 -6.46 -18.66
N PRO A 3 24.32 -6.49 -19.59
CA PRO A 3 24.00 -6.34 -21.01
C PRO A 3 22.99 -7.41 -21.45
N GLY A 4 21.80 -6.98 -21.91
CA GLY A 4 20.81 -7.86 -22.53
C GLY A 4 19.82 -8.58 -21.60
N LYS A 5 19.89 -8.45 -20.26
CA LYS A 5 18.91 -9.06 -19.34
C LYS A 5 18.11 -8.00 -18.58
N ARG A 6 16.79 -8.01 -18.79
CA ARG A 6 15.83 -7.26 -17.97
C ARG A 6 15.47 -8.13 -16.74
N PHE A 7 15.50 -7.53 -15.55
CA PHE A 7 15.05 -8.19 -14.34
C PHE A 7 13.60 -7.78 -14.09
N ASP A 8 12.69 -8.70 -14.34
CA ASP A 8 11.26 -8.41 -14.32
C ASP A 8 10.66 -8.68 -12.93
N ARG A 9 11.40 -9.40 -12.07
CA ARG A 9 10.97 -9.75 -10.71
C ARG A 9 12.03 -9.43 -9.66
N TYR A 10 11.57 -9.09 -8.46
CA TYR A 10 12.45 -8.67 -7.36
C TYR A 10 13.43 -9.77 -6.89
N HIS A 11 13.00 -11.03 -6.91
CA HIS A 11 13.89 -12.15 -6.57
C HIS A 11 14.97 -12.41 -7.64
N GLU A 12 14.71 -12.12 -8.92
CA GLU A 12 15.72 -12.26 -9.98
C GLU A 12 16.85 -11.23 -9.80
N LEU A 13 16.50 -10.02 -9.38
CA LEU A 13 17.47 -9.00 -8.98
C LEU A 13 18.27 -9.45 -7.75
N GLY A 14 17.59 -10.03 -6.76
CA GLY A 14 18.21 -10.60 -5.56
C GLY A 14 19.23 -11.71 -5.89
N GLN A 15 18.86 -12.62 -6.79
CA GLN A 15 19.75 -13.67 -7.28
C GLN A 15 20.97 -13.12 -8.02
N HIS A 16 20.80 -12.03 -8.77
CA HIS A 16 21.91 -11.40 -9.46
C HIS A 16 22.88 -10.69 -8.50
N ALA A 17 22.36 -10.00 -7.48
CA ALA A 17 23.18 -9.25 -6.53
C ALA A 17 23.88 -10.14 -5.49
N PHE A 18 23.21 -11.19 -5.02
CA PHE A 18 23.68 -12.02 -3.89
C PHE A 18 23.98 -13.48 -4.27
N GLY A 19 23.74 -13.88 -5.52
CA GLY A 19 23.91 -15.25 -6.01
C GLY A 19 22.62 -16.07 -6.00
N GLU A 20 22.56 -17.13 -6.82
CA GLU A 20 21.31 -17.88 -7.11
C GLU A 20 20.60 -18.43 -5.88
N LYS A 21 21.35 -18.96 -4.91
CA LYS A 21 20.78 -19.54 -3.67
C LYS A 21 20.57 -18.48 -2.60
N LEU A 22 21.58 -17.65 -2.33
CA LEU A 22 21.55 -16.69 -1.23
C LEU A 22 20.54 -15.57 -1.50
N GLY A 23 20.43 -15.10 -2.75
CA GLY A 23 19.47 -14.08 -3.16
C GLY A 23 18.02 -14.53 -2.98
N LEU A 24 17.69 -15.79 -3.33
CA LEU A 24 16.36 -16.34 -3.09
C LEU A 24 16.03 -16.42 -1.60
N TRP A 25 16.95 -16.97 -0.79
CA TRP A 25 16.73 -17.16 0.64
C TRP A 25 16.61 -15.85 1.42
N ILE A 26 17.19 -14.76 0.94
CA ILE A 26 17.04 -13.44 1.57
C ILE A 26 15.76 -12.73 1.10
N VAL A 27 15.54 -12.67 -0.22
CA VAL A 27 14.49 -11.82 -0.80
C VAL A 27 13.10 -12.44 -0.64
N VAL A 28 12.95 -13.74 -0.87
CA VAL A 28 11.62 -14.39 -0.88
C VAL A 28 10.94 -14.33 0.50
N PRO A 29 11.61 -14.64 1.62
CA PRO A 29 10.99 -14.53 2.93
C PRO A 29 10.60 -13.10 3.29
N GLN A 30 11.44 -12.12 2.95
CA GLN A 30 11.15 -10.70 3.20
C GLN A 30 9.94 -10.23 2.39
N GLN A 31 9.88 -10.60 1.10
CA GLN A 31 8.76 -10.27 0.23
C GLN A 31 7.45 -10.89 0.76
N LEU A 32 7.48 -12.15 1.17
CA LEU A 32 6.31 -12.84 1.73
C LEU A 32 5.84 -12.19 3.05
N ILE A 33 6.75 -11.82 3.95
CA ILE A 33 6.42 -11.12 5.19
C ILE A 33 5.72 -9.79 4.90
N VAL A 34 6.25 -9.02 3.95
CA VAL A 34 5.67 -7.72 3.57
C VAL A 34 4.30 -7.90 2.94
N GLU A 35 4.14 -8.82 1.98
CA GLU A 35 2.85 -9.07 1.31
C GLU A 35 1.76 -9.55 2.29
N VAL A 36 2.09 -10.49 3.17
CA VAL A 36 1.17 -10.96 4.21
C VAL A 36 0.82 -9.84 5.19
N GLY A 37 1.82 -9.07 5.63
CA GLY A 37 1.62 -7.95 6.54
C GLY A 37 0.72 -6.87 5.94
N VAL A 38 0.97 -6.48 4.69
CA VAL A 38 0.17 -5.52 3.93
C VAL A 38 -1.28 -6.00 3.84
N ASN A 39 -1.51 -7.26 3.48
CA ASN A 39 -2.86 -7.83 3.39
C ASN A 39 -3.62 -7.75 4.74
N ILE A 40 -2.96 -8.11 5.85
CA ILE A 40 -3.58 -8.03 7.18
C ILE A 40 -3.93 -6.59 7.53
N VAL A 41 -2.99 -5.64 7.33
CA VAL A 41 -3.19 -4.22 7.65
C VAL A 41 -4.35 -3.63 6.82
N TYR A 42 -4.43 -3.96 5.54
CA TYR A 42 -5.53 -3.51 4.67
C TYR A 42 -6.88 -4.06 5.13
N MET A 43 -6.97 -5.35 5.47
CA MET A 43 -8.22 -5.96 5.93
C MET A 43 -8.71 -5.32 7.23
N VAL A 44 -7.82 -5.12 8.20
CA VAL A 44 -8.14 -4.49 9.48
C VAL A 44 -8.55 -3.03 9.29
N THR A 45 -7.81 -2.29 8.46
CA THR A 45 -8.08 -0.86 8.20
C THR A 45 -9.40 -0.69 7.46
N GLY A 46 -9.64 -1.46 6.40
CA GLY A 46 -10.90 -1.46 5.65
C GLY A 46 -12.11 -1.78 6.53
N GLY A 47 -12.02 -2.82 7.35
CA GLY A 47 -13.08 -3.17 8.31
C GLY A 47 -13.34 -2.06 9.34
N LYS A 48 -12.29 -1.44 9.88
CA LYS A 48 -12.45 -0.28 10.79
C LYS A 48 -13.09 0.92 10.10
N SER A 49 -12.75 1.19 8.84
CA SER A 49 -13.36 2.27 8.05
C SER A 49 -14.84 2.04 7.82
N LEU A 50 -15.26 0.82 7.44
CA LEU A 50 -16.67 0.46 7.30
C LEU A 50 -17.44 0.63 8.62
N LYS A 51 -16.86 0.15 9.73
CA LYS A 51 -17.43 0.37 11.07
C LYS A 51 -17.63 1.87 11.33
N LYS A 52 -16.63 2.70 11.03
CA LYS A 52 -16.71 4.14 11.27
C LYS A 52 -17.81 4.83 10.45
N ILE A 53 -18.02 4.40 9.21
CA ILE A 53 -19.12 4.90 8.37
C ILE A 53 -20.46 4.53 8.99
N HIS A 54 -20.63 3.29 9.43
CA HIS A 54 -21.84 2.84 10.11
C HIS A 54 -22.12 3.66 11.37
N ASP A 55 -21.11 3.85 12.23
CA ASP A 55 -21.23 4.61 13.47
C ASP A 55 -21.55 6.10 13.24
N LEU A 56 -21.21 6.65 12.06
CA LEU A 56 -21.54 8.02 11.66
C LEU A 56 -22.95 8.14 11.08
N LEU A 57 -23.45 7.12 10.39
CA LEU A 57 -24.76 7.13 9.73
C LEU A 57 -25.90 6.66 10.64
N CYS A 58 -25.61 5.82 11.63
CA CYS A 58 -26.61 5.32 12.57
C CYS A 58 -26.11 5.44 14.01
N THR A 59 -26.50 6.52 14.68
CA THR A 59 -26.12 6.83 16.06
C THR A 59 -26.80 5.94 17.12
N ASP A 60 -27.98 5.36 16.80
CA ASP A 60 -28.74 4.48 17.72
C ASP A 60 -28.69 2.99 17.34
N CYS A 61 -27.79 2.60 16.45
CA CYS A 61 -27.65 1.21 16.03
C CYS A 61 -26.90 0.36 17.06
N LYS A 62 -27.20 -0.94 17.08
CA LYS A 62 -26.48 -1.91 17.92
C LYS A 62 -25.01 -1.98 17.52
N GLU A 63 -24.13 -1.87 18.51
CA GLU A 63 -22.70 -2.04 18.27
C GLU A 63 -22.37 -3.47 17.81
N ILE A 64 -21.71 -3.56 16.65
CA ILE A 64 -21.22 -4.80 16.08
C ILE A 64 -19.71 -4.87 16.32
N ARG A 65 -19.21 -6.07 16.66
CA ARG A 65 -17.77 -6.30 16.85
C ARG A 65 -17.01 -6.00 15.56
N THR A 66 -15.85 -5.36 15.68
CA THR A 66 -14.98 -4.99 14.54
C THR A 66 -14.62 -6.19 13.65
N SER A 67 -14.48 -7.39 14.24
CA SER A 67 -14.20 -8.62 13.49
C SER A 67 -15.23 -8.91 12.38
N PHE A 68 -16.51 -8.62 12.60
CA PHE A 68 -17.53 -8.81 11.58
C PHE A 68 -17.39 -7.82 10.43
N TRP A 69 -17.04 -6.56 10.72
CA TRP A 69 -16.75 -5.56 9.69
C TRP A 69 -15.54 -5.94 8.84
N ILE A 70 -14.51 -6.54 9.46
CA ILE A 70 -13.36 -7.09 8.73
C ILE A 70 -13.81 -8.24 7.82
N MET A 71 -14.66 -9.14 8.30
CA MET A 71 -15.19 -10.24 7.48
C MET A 71 -16.04 -9.75 6.30
N ILE A 72 -16.84 -8.69 6.49
CA ILE A 72 -17.61 -8.06 5.41
C ILE A 72 -16.67 -7.45 4.36
N PHE A 73 -15.60 -6.77 4.79
CA PHE A 73 -14.62 -6.22 3.86
C PHE A 73 -13.86 -7.34 3.11
N ALA A 74 -13.54 -8.42 3.81
CA ALA A 74 -12.86 -9.58 3.26
C ALA A 74 -13.71 -10.35 2.24
N SER A 75 -15.03 -10.43 2.42
CA SER A 75 -15.91 -11.11 1.47
C SER A 75 -15.94 -10.42 0.11
N VAL A 76 -15.90 -9.08 0.08
CA VAL A 76 -15.77 -8.32 -1.17
C VAL A 76 -14.44 -8.64 -1.87
N HIS A 77 -13.33 -8.67 -1.12
CA HIS A 77 -12.02 -9.03 -1.67
C HIS A 77 -11.97 -10.46 -2.18
N PHE A 78 -12.63 -11.40 -1.50
CA PHE A 78 -12.75 -12.79 -1.93
C PHE A 78 -13.47 -12.90 -3.27
N VAL A 79 -14.54 -12.14 -3.50
CA VAL A 79 -15.21 -12.12 -4.82
C VAL A 79 -14.29 -11.51 -5.88
N LEU A 80 -13.61 -10.41 -5.57
CA LEU A 80 -12.67 -9.77 -6.49
C LEU A 80 -11.48 -10.66 -6.85
N SER A 81 -11.01 -11.53 -5.94
CA SER A 81 -9.90 -12.45 -6.19
C SER A 81 -10.23 -13.57 -7.18
N HIS A 82 -11.51 -13.80 -7.49
CA HIS A 82 -11.94 -14.76 -8.50
C HIS A 82 -11.94 -14.15 -9.92
N LEU A 83 -11.67 -12.85 -10.06
CA LEU A 83 -11.58 -12.23 -11.37
C LEU A 83 -10.31 -12.71 -12.10
N PRO A 84 -10.41 -13.15 -13.36
CA PRO A 84 -9.34 -13.90 -14.03
C PRO A 84 -8.17 -13.03 -14.52
N ASN A 85 -8.30 -11.70 -14.53
CA ASN A 85 -7.29 -10.79 -15.07
C ASN A 85 -7.34 -9.42 -14.37
N PHE A 86 -6.18 -8.79 -14.14
CA PHE A 86 -6.07 -7.44 -13.57
C PHE A 86 -6.76 -6.37 -14.41
N ASN A 87 -6.91 -6.59 -15.72
CA ASN A 87 -7.66 -5.69 -16.59
C ASN A 87 -9.15 -5.59 -16.16
N SER A 88 -9.69 -6.64 -15.56
CA SER A 88 -11.04 -6.65 -14.96
C SER A 88 -11.13 -5.84 -13.65
N ILE A 89 -9.99 -5.53 -13.02
CA ILE A 89 -9.88 -4.76 -11.77
C ILE A 89 -9.47 -3.30 -12.06
N SER A 90 -9.23 -2.94 -13.33
CA SER A 90 -8.87 -1.58 -13.74
C SER A 90 -9.84 -0.51 -13.20
N GLY A 91 -11.14 -0.81 -13.15
CA GLY A 91 -12.15 0.06 -12.53
C GLY A 91 -11.94 0.31 -11.04
N VAL A 92 -11.56 -0.73 -10.28
CA VAL A 92 -11.21 -0.61 -8.86
C VAL A 92 -9.93 0.23 -8.69
N SER A 93 -8.95 0.04 -9.58
CA SER A 93 -7.71 0.81 -9.59
C SER A 93 -7.97 2.29 -9.88
N LEU A 94 -8.84 2.60 -10.85
CA LEU A 94 -9.28 3.96 -11.14
C LEU A 94 -10.01 4.59 -9.95
N ALA A 95 -10.93 3.86 -9.33
CA ALA A 95 -11.63 4.32 -8.13
C ALA A 95 -10.65 4.61 -6.98
N ALA A 96 -9.66 3.74 -6.76
CA ALA A 96 -8.62 3.95 -5.76
C ALA A 96 -7.78 5.20 -6.05
N ALA A 97 -7.44 5.46 -7.31
CA ALA A 97 -6.71 6.66 -7.72
C ALA A 97 -7.54 7.94 -7.47
N VAL A 98 -8.81 7.95 -7.86
CA VAL A 98 -9.73 9.07 -7.61
C VAL A 98 -9.91 9.33 -6.11
N MET A 99 -10.09 8.28 -5.32
CA MET A 99 -10.20 8.38 -3.85
C MET A 99 -8.93 8.94 -3.22
N SER A 100 -7.76 8.50 -3.68
CA SER A 100 -6.45 8.98 -3.18
C SER A 100 -6.26 10.48 -3.46
N LEU A 101 -6.54 10.91 -4.69
CA LEU A 101 -6.49 12.33 -5.05
C LEU A 101 -7.48 13.15 -4.22
N SER A 102 -8.72 12.67 -4.10
CA SER A 102 -9.77 13.34 -3.32
C SER A 102 -9.36 13.51 -1.85
N TYR A 103 -8.86 12.45 -1.22
CA TYR A 103 -8.42 12.50 0.18
C TYR A 103 -7.25 13.47 0.37
N SER A 104 -6.25 13.43 -0.51
CA SER A 104 -5.12 14.38 -0.47
C SER A 104 -5.58 15.82 -0.67
N THR A 105 -6.51 16.08 -1.59
CA THR A 105 -7.08 17.43 -1.82
C THR A 105 -7.86 17.92 -0.60
N ILE A 106 -8.67 17.06 0.03
CA ILE A 106 -9.40 17.40 1.25
C ILE A 106 -8.42 17.69 2.40
N ALA A 107 -7.41 16.84 2.60
CA ALA A 107 -6.42 17.03 3.65
C ALA A 107 -5.66 18.36 3.48
N TRP A 108 -5.22 18.66 2.27
CA TRP A 108 -4.54 19.91 1.95
C TRP A 108 -5.46 21.12 2.12
N GLY A 109 -6.65 21.08 1.54
CA GLY A 109 -7.63 22.16 1.61
C GLY A 109 -8.10 22.45 3.05
N ALA A 110 -8.34 21.40 3.84
CA ALA A 110 -8.69 21.54 5.26
C ALA A 110 -7.54 22.14 6.07
N SER A 111 -6.29 21.75 5.78
CA SER A 111 -5.11 22.30 6.46
C SER A 111 -4.91 23.78 6.14
N VAL A 112 -5.04 24.17 4.86
CA VAL A 112 -4.96 25.56 4.43
C VAL A 112 -6.08 26.40 5.06
N LYS A 113 -7.32 25.90 5.03
CA LYS A 113 -8.47 26.61 5.61
C LYS A 113 -8.33 26.80 7.12
N LYS A 114 -7.82 25.78 7.83
CA LYS A 114 -7.65 25.85 9.28
C LYS A 114 -6.47 26.73 9.69
N GLY A 115 -5.48 26.89 8.82
CA GLY A 115 -4.32 27.74 9.05
C GLY A 115 -3.46 27.28 10.23
N VAL A 116 -2.52 28.13 10.63
CA VAL A 116 -1.68 27.89 11.81
C VAL A 116 -2.53 28.09 13.06
N GLN A 117 -2.57 27.07 13.91
CA GLN A 117 -3.28 27.14 15.19
C GLN A 117 -2.34 27.67 16.28
N PRO A 118 -2.79 28.59 17.15
CA PRO A 118 -2.00 29.03 18.29
C PRO A 118 -1.85 27.88 19.30
N ASP A 119 -0.77 27.91 20.09
CA ASP A 119 -0.52 27.00 21.22
C ASP A 119 -0.46 25.50 20.88
N VAL A 120 0.00 25.14 19.67
CA VAL A 120 0.25 23.75 19.29
C VAL A 120 1.55 23.24 19.91
N ASP A 121 1.44 22.24 20.77
CA ASP A 121 2.59 21.49 21.28
C ASP A 121 3.01 20.38 20.29
N TYR A 122 4.26 20.44 19.82
CA TYR A 122 4.89 19.45 18.95
C TYR A 122 5.79 18.47 19.72
N THR A 123 5.76 18.46 21.06
CA THR A 123 6.55 17.50 21.84
C THR A 123 6.06 16.07 21.65
N PHE A 124 6.91 15.11 22.03
CA PHE A 124 6.53 13.70 22.03
C PHE A 124 5.40 13.44 23.02
N ARG A 125 4.32 12.82 22.52
CA ARG A 125 3.20 12.38 23.36
C ARG A 125 3.59 11.37 24.45
N ALA A 126 4.66 10.60 24.24
CA ALA A 126 5.15 9.65 25.22
C ALA A 126 5.99 10.35 26.30
N THR A 127 5.62 10.16 27.56
CA THR A 127 6.33 10.72 28.71
C THR A 127 7.57 9.91 29.09
N THR A 128 7.56 8.59 28.83
CA THR A 128 8.67 7.69 29.13
C THR A 128 9.70 7.63 28.00
N SER A 129 10.99 7.46 28.35
CA SER A 129 12.07 7.32 27.36
C SER A 129 11.84 6.14 26.41
N SER A 130 11.38 4.99 26.93
CA SER A 130 11.04 3.83 26.11
C SER A 130 9.90 4.12 25.13
N GLY A 131 8.84 4.79 25.59
CA GLY A 131 7.72 5.18 24.73
C GLY A 131 8.14 6.15 23.62
N LYS A 132 9.08 7.07 23.89
CA LYS A 132 9.66 7.95 22.87
C LYS A 132 10.41 7.15 21.80
N VAL A 133 11.22 6.17 22.20
CA VAL A 133 11.94 5.29 21.26
C VAL A 133 10.98 4.47 20.41
N PHE A 134 9.96 3.85 21.01
CA PHE A 134 8.97 3.08 20.25
C PHE A 134 8.16 3.96 19.28
N ASN A 135 7.77 5.17 19.70
CA ASN A 135 7.08 6.10 18.81
C ASN A 135 7.97 6.54 17.64
N PHE A 136 9.27 6.75 17.88
CA PHE A 136 10.22 7.05 16.82
C PHE A 136 10.33 5.88 15.82
N MET A 137 10.48 4.64 16.30
CA MET A 137 10.55 3.47 15.42
C MET A 137 9.25 3.25 14.64
N ASN A 138 8.08 3.48 15.26
CA ASN A 138 6.79 3.42 14.58
C ASN A 138 6.70 4.48 13.48
N ALA A 139 7.09 5.72 13.76
CA ALA A 139 7.09 6.79 12.76
C ALA A 139 8.03 6.48 11.57
N LEU A 140 9.19 5.89 11.83
CA LEU A 140 10.09 5.42 10.78
C LEU A 140 9.44 4.31 9.94
N GLY A 141 8.73 3.39 10.59
CA GLY A 141 7.95 2.34 9.94
C GLY A 141 6.84 2.89 9.05
N ASP A 142 6.08 3.89 9.53
CA ASP A 142 5.03 4.56 8.77
C ASP A 142 5.59 5.24 7.51
N VAL A 143 6.74 5.91 7.62
CA VAL A 143 7.43 6.52 6.46
C VAL A 143 7.89 5.43 5.48
N ALA A 144 8.53 4.37 5.96
CA ALA A 144 8.96 3.27 5.10
C ALA A 144 7.78 2.61 4.37
N PHE A 145 6.65 2.43 5.06
CA PHE A 145 5.42 1.88 4.50
C PHE A 145 4.80 2.80 3.43
N ALA A 146 4.82 4.12 3.65
CA ALA A 146 4.32 5.08 2.66
C ALA A 146 5.09 5.02 1.32
N TYR A 147 6.37 4.62 1.35
CA TYR A 147 7.21 4.42 0.15
C TYR A 147 7.35 2.96 -0.27
N ALA A 148 6.45 2.07 0.18
CA ALA A 148 6.54 0.63 -0.06
C ALA A 148 6.35 0.20 -1.53
N GLY A 149 6.06 1.10 -2.48
CA GLY A 149 5.79 0.74 -3.88
C GLY A 149 7.00 0.21 -4.68
N HIS A 150 8.21 0.24 -4.11
CA HIS A 150 9.44 -0.18 -4.77
C HIS A 150 9.47 -1.67 -5.14
N ASN A 151 8.74 -2.51 -4.41
CA ASN A 151 8.62 -3.94 -4.70
C ASN A 151 7.88 -4.23 -6.02
N VAL A 152 6.92 -3.39 -6.41
CA VAL A 152 6.11 -3.54 -7.63
C VAL A 152 6.70 -2.77 -8.82
N VAL A 153 7.70 -1.89 -8.60
CA VAL A 153 8.33 -1.10 -9.67
C VAL A 153 8.93 -1.99 -10.77
N LEU A 154 9.60 -3.08 -10.42
CA LEU A 154 10.19 -3.99 -11.42
C LEU A 154 9.12 -4.69 -12.25
N GLU A 155 8.00 -5.07 -11.62
CA GLU A 155 6.87 -5.71 -12.29
C GLU A 155 6.16 -4.72 -13.23
N ILE A 156 5.94 -3.48 -12.79
CA ILE A 156 5.42 -2.39 -13.65
C ILE A 156 6.39 -2.11 -14.80
N GLN A 157 7.70 -2.13 -14.54
CA GLN A 157 8.67 -1.97 -15.62
C GLN A 157 8.51 -3.11 -16.62
N ALA A 158 8.47 -4.38 -16.17
CA ALA A 158 8.33 -5.55 -17.02
C ALA A 158 7.13 -5.46 -18.00
N THR A 159 6.02 -4.83 -17.58
CA THR A 159 4.82 -4.67 -18.43
C THR A 159 4.97 -3.59 -19.51
N ILE A 160 5.95 -2.69 -19.40
CA ILE A 160 6.18 -1.65 -20.41
C ILE A 160 6.93 -2.26 -21.60
N PRO A 161 6.36 -2.21 -22.83
CA PRO A 161 6.99 -2.76 -24.02
C PRO A 161 8.28 -1.99 -24.32
N SER A 162 9.41 -2.66 -24.15
CA SER A 162 10.73 -2.14 -24.49
C SER A 162 11.49 -3.18 -25.28
N THR A 163 11.84 -2.85 -26.52
CA THR A 163 12.86 -3.56 -27.30
C THR A 163 13.97 -2.57 -27.64
N PRO A 164 15.19 -3.03 -28.00
CA PRO A 164 16.25 -2.14 -28.48
C PRO A 164 15.78 -1.24 -29.64
N GLU A 165 14.83 -1.71 -30.44
CA GLU A 165 14.27 -1.04 -31.63
C GLU A 165 13.03 -0.18 -31.32
N LYS A 166 12.29 -0.46 -30.23
CA LYS A 166 11.14 0.32 -29.75
C LYS A 166 11.35 0.70 -28.28
N PRO A 167 11.93 1.87 -27.99
CA PRO A 167 12.10 2.35 -26.63
C PRO A 167 10.73 2.68 -26.01
N SER A 168 10.62 2.40 -24.71
CA SER A 168 9.44 2.63 -23.89
C SER A 168 9.13 4.11 -23.70
N LYS A 169 8.51 4.74 -24.70
CA LYS A 169 8.05 6.13 -24.64
C LYS A 169 6.52 6.25 -24.77
N ILE A 170 5.82 5.14 -24.95
CA ILE A 170 4.38 5.10 -25.22
C ILE A 170 3.62 4.84 -23.91
N PRO A 171 2.51 5.56 -23.63
CA PRO A 171 1.67 5.30 -22.46
C PRO A 171 1.14 3.87 -22.46
N MET A 172 1.17 3.22 -21.29
CA MET A 172 0.68 1.86 -21.11
C MET A 172 -0.83 1.89 -20.89
N TRP A 173 -1.60 1.38 -21.86
CA TRP A 173 -3.07 1.34 -21.80
C TRP A 173 -3.64 -0.02 -21.38
N LYS A 174 -2.79 -1.05 -21.32
CA LYS A 174 -3.16 -2.41 -20.90
C LYS A 174 -2.21 -2.86 -19.80
N GLY A 175 -2.76 -3.18 -18.62
CA GLY A 175 -2.07 -3.98 -17.61
C GLY A 175 -2.03 -5.45 -18.03
N VAL A 176 -1.14 -6.23 -17.41
CA VAL A 176 -1.04 -7.69 -17.61
C VAL A 176 -2.19 -8.39 -16.92
#